data_AF-A0A7G1INU9-F1
#
_entry.id   AF-A0A7G1INU9-F1
#
_cell.length_a   1.000
_cell.length_b   1.000
_cell.length_c   1.000
_cell.angle_alpha   90.00
_cell.angle_beta   90.00
_cell.angle_gamma   90.00
#
_symmetry.space_group_name_H-M   'P 1'
#
loop_
_entity.id
_entity.type
_entity.pdbx_description
1 polymer ?
#
loop_
_entity_poly.entity_id
_entity_poly.type
_entity_poly.pdbx_seq_one_letter_code
_entity_poly.pdbx_strand_id
1 'polypeptide(L)'
;MRGDYGSSLGKELHFSNRVDVVEYMRSALGPNIITEHRVTHPEITVTGDTATGSWYLQDRVIVAEANFMLIGAAFYRDEYRRTADGWRISATGYDRTYEATMSVANLGLTVRPGRALAD
;
A
#
# COMPACT_ATOMS: atom_id res chain seq x y z
N MET A 1 10.74 -3.49 -11.72
CA MET A 1 9.79 -3.58 -10.59
C MET A 1 8.60 -4.34 -11.12
N ARG A 2 8.24 -5.46 -10.48
CA ARG A 2 6.95 -6.14 -10.64
C ARG A 2 6.08 -5.83 -9.41
N GLY A 3 4.77 -5.88 -9.55
CA GLY A 3 3.86 -5.65 -8.43
C GLY A 3 2.67 -6.59 -8.53
N ASP A 4 2.45 -7.36 -7.47
CA ASP A 4 1.30 -8.26 -7.32
C ASP A 4 0.43 -7.70 -6.19
N TYR A 5 -0.49 -6.80 -6.53
CA TYR A 5 -1.45 -6.22 -5.59
C TYR A 5 -2.63 -7.20 -5.45
N GLY A 6 -2.54 -8.08 -4.45
CA GLY A 6 -3.53 -9.11 -4.16
C GLY A 6 -4.69 -8.58 -3.31
N SER A 7 -5.90 -8.55 -3.86
CA SER A 7 -7.16 -8.30 -3.12
C SER A 7 -7.28 -6.96 -2.39
N SER A 8 -7.20 -5.86 -3.12
CA SER A 8 -7.99 -4.67 -2.73
C SER A 8 -9.33 -4.75 -3.47
N LEU A 9 -10.44 -4.84 -2.74
CA LEU A 9 -11.80 -4.91 -3.31
C LEU A 9 -12.05 -6.10 -4.28
N GLY A 10 -11.37 -7.23 -4.06
CA GLY A 10 -11.62 -8.48 -4.80
C GLY A 10 -11.09 -8.54 -6.23
N LYS A 11 -10.27 -7.57 -6.67
CA LYS A 11 -9.53 -7.66 -7.93
C LYS A 11 -8.05 -7.94 -7.66
N GLU A 12 -7.49 -8.84 -8.45
CA GLU A 12 -6.06 -9.10 -8.49
C GLU A 12 -5.43 -8.18 -9.54
N LEU A 13 -4.41 -7.44 -9.15
CA LEU A 13 -3.70 -6.53 -10.04
C LEU A 13 -2.26 -7.00 -10.19
N HIS A 14 -1.89 -7.31 -11.43
CA HIS A 14 -0.54 -7.73 -11.79
C HIS A 14 0.10 -6.69 -12.70
N PHE A 15 1.26 -6.19 -12.28
CA PHE A 15 2.05 -5.24 -13.05
C PHE A 15 3.43 -5.81 -13.35
N SER A 16 3.85 -5.72 -14.61
CA SER A 16 5.14 -6.25 -15.08
C SER A 16 6.25 -5.20 -15.11
N ASN A 17 5.93 -3.91 -14.96
CA ASN A 17 6.90 -2.82 -15.02
C ASN A 17 6.58 -1.67 -14.04
N ARG A 18 7.57 -0.81 -13.80
CA ARG A 18 7.49 0.30 -12.83
C ARG A 18 6.52 1.40 -13.28
N VAL A 19 6.46 1.69 -14.58
CA VAL A 19 5.65 2.80 -15.10
C VAL A 19 4.18 2.53 -14.80
N ASP A 20 3.70 1.33 -15.16
CA ASP A 20 2.31 0.93 -14.94
C ASP A 20 1.93 0.94 -13.45
N VAL A 21 2.82 0.45 -12.56
CA VAL A 21 2.59 0.51 -11.10
C VAL A 21 2.40 1.96 -10.66
N VAL A 22 3.30 2.85 -11.05
CA VAL A 22 3.26 4.26 -10.62
C VAL A 22 2.05 4.99 -11.19
N GLU A 23 1.72 4.75 -12.46
CA GLU A 23 0.54 5.35 -13.10
C GLU A 23 -0.76 4.88 -12.47
N TYR A 24 -0.87 3.57 -12.20
CA TYR A 24 -2.02 3.02 -11.48
C TYR A 24 -2.18 3.68 -10.12
N MET A 25 -1.10 3.74 -9.31
CA MET A 25 -1.16 4.34 -7.97
C MET A 25 -1.57 5.82 -8.02
N ARG A 26 -1.06 6.59 -8.99
CA ARG A 26 -1.47 7.99 -9.19
C ARG A 26 -2.95 8.11 -9.56
N SER A 27 -3.47 7.20 -10.38
CA SER A 27 -4.89 7.21 -10.76
C SER A 27 -5.80 6.77 -9.61
N ALA A 28 -5.33 5.87 -8.75
CA ALA A 28 -6.10 5.28 -7.66
C ALA A 28 -6.12 6.15 -6.39
N LEU A 29 -5.13 7.02 -6.19
CA LEU A 29 -4.93 7.80 -4.96
C LEU A 29 -5.07 9.31 -5.22
N GLY A 30 -6.32 9.75 -5.43
CA GLY A 30 -6.65 11.17 -5.55
C GLY A 30 -6.43 11.97 -4.25
N PRO A 31 -6.41 13.31 -4.31
CA PRO A 31 -6.06 14.18 -3.18
C PRO A 31 -6.98 14.05 -1.96
N ASN A 32 -8.22 13.61 -2.16
CA ASN A 32 -9.23 13.45 -1.10
C ASN A 32 -9.21 12.05 -0.44
N ILE A 33 -8.27 11.18 -0.85
CA ILE A 33 -8.13 9.83 -0.31
C ILE A 33 -6.98 9.84 0.71
N ILE A 34 -7.33 9.74 1.99
CA ILE A 34 -6.33 9.60 3.05
C ILE A 34 -5.99 8.13 3.20
N THR A 35 -4.70 7.79 3.04
CA THR A 35 -4.20 6.44 3.26
C THR A 35 -3.13 6.42 4.34
N GLU A 36 -3.15 5.39 5.17
CA GLU A 36 -2.09 5.05 6.11
C GLU A 36 -1.65 3.62 5.81
N HIS A 37 -0.35 3.41 5.62
CA HIS A 37 0.26 2.09 5.47
C HIS A 37 1.36 1.97 6.49
N ARG A 38 1.11 1.22 7.57
CA ARG A 38 2.07 1.03 8.65
C ARG A 38 2.55 -0.40 8.68
N VAL A 39 3.85 -0.59 8.51
CA VAL A 39 4.50 -1.90 8.54
C VAL A 39 5.27 -2.11 9.84
N THR A 40 5.34 -3.35 10.31
CA THR A 40 6.04 -3.76 11.53
C THR A 40 6.69 -5.14 11.39
N HIS A 41 7.52 -5.51 12.37
CA HIS A 41 8.18 -6.83 12.49
C HIS A 41 8.88 -7.28 11.20
N PRO A 42 9.84 -6.50 10.67
CA PRO A 42 10.53 -6.89 9.44
C PRO A 42 11.35 -8.15 9.61
N GLU A 43 11.24 -9.05 8.65
CA GLU A 43 12.16 -10.17 8.45
C GLU A 43 12.90 -9.94 7.14
N ILE A 44 14.19 -9.59 7.22
CA ILE A 44 14.99 -9.20 6.04
C ILE A 44 16.16 -10.17 5.87
N THR A 45 16.29 -10.73 4.67
CA THR A 45 17.43 -11.58 4.28
C THR A 45 18.18 -10.91 3.14
N VAL A 46 19.49 -10.70 3.29
CA VAL A 46 20.35 -10.09 2.27
C VAL A 46 21.30 -11.13 1.68
N THR A 47 21.34 -11.23 0.35
CA THR A 47 22.19 -12.15 -0.41
C THR A 47 22.94 -11.39 -1.51
N GLY A 48 24.11 -10.84 -1.16
CA GLY A 48 24.90 -10.03 -2.09
C GLY A 48 24.17 -8.76 -2.53
N ASP A 49 23.84 -8.69 -3.83
CA ASP A 49 23.13 -7.57 -4.45
C ASP A 49 21.61 -7.77 -4.54
N THR A 50 21.08 -8.83 -3.92
CA THR A 50 19.63 -9.03 -3.76
C THR A 50 19.26 -9.14 -2.28
N ALA A 51 18.00 -8.87 -1.97
CA ALA A 51 17.44 -9.13 -0.65
C ALA A 51 15.96 -9.50 -0.76
N THR A 52 15.43 -10.16 0.25
CA THR A 52 14.00 -10.35 0.48
C THR A 52 13.59 -9.70 1.79
N GLY A 53 12.34 -9.28 1.90
CA GLY A 53 11.80 -8.69 3.11
C GLY A 53 10.33 -9.05 3.29
N SER A 54 9.98 -9.53 4.47
CA SER A 54 8.58 -9.68 4.88
C SER A 54 8.20 -8.59 5.86
N TRP A 55 6.97 -8.11 5.75
CA TRP A 55 6.44 -7.09 6.64
C TRP A 55 5.01 -7.42 7.06
N TYR A 56 4.67 -7.14 8.32
CA TYR A 56 3.27 -7.14 8.71
C TYR A 56 2.69 -5.73 8.58
N LEU A 57 1.81 -5.54 7.59
CA LEU A 57 1.10 -4.30 7.29
C LEU A 57 -0.18 -4.20 8.13
N GLN A 58 -0.47 -2.99 8.59
CA GLN A 58 -1.81 -2.49 8.89
C GLN A 58 -2.10 -1.27 8.00
N ASP A 59 -3.25 -1.26 7.33
CA ASP A 59 -3.66 -0.17 6.45
C ASP A 59 -5.01 0.42 6.83
N ARG A 60 -5.16 1.71 6.49
CA ARG A 60 -6.41 2.45 6.59
C ARG A 60 -6.58 3.32 5.36
N VAL A 61 -7.76 3.30 4.79
CA VAL A 61 -8.16 4.19 3.69
C VAL A 61 -9.43 4.92 4.10
N ILE A 62 -9.44 6.25 3.95
CA ILE A 62 -10.59 7.09 4.27
C ILE A 62 -10.94 7.90 3.02
N VAL A 63 -12.18 7.72 2.53
CA VAL A 63 -12.74 8.47 1.40
C VAL A 63 -14.03 9.13 1.89
N ALA A 64 -13.89 10.27 2.57
CA ALA A 64 -15.00 10.94 3.25
C ALA A 64 -16.12 11.36 2.28
N GLU A 65 -15.77 11.86 1.09
CA GLU A 65 -16.74 12.26 0.06
C GLU A 65 -17.59 11.09 -0.45
N ALA A 66 -17.07 9.87 -0.37
CA ALA A 66 -17.77 8.64 -0.77
C ALA A 66 -18.43 7.92 0.42
N ASN A 67 -18.44 8.52 1.62
CA ASN A 67 -18.85 7.88 2.86
C ASN A 67 -18.22 6.49 3.06
N PHE A 68 -16.93 6.33 2.76
CA PHE A 68 -16.25 5.03 2.78
C PHE A 68 -15.00 5.05 3.66
N MET A 69 -14.82 3.98 4.43
CA MET A 69 -13.57 3.67 5.11
C MET A 69 -13.23 2.19 4.96
N LEU A 70 -11.94 1.90 4.80
CA LEU A 70 -11.37 0.56 4.82
C LEU A 70 -10.31 0.50 5.92
N ILE A 71 -10.30 -0.61 6.66
CA ILE A 71 -9.19 -1.01 7.51
C ILE A 71 -8.78 -2.43 7.13
N GLY A 72 -7.49 -2.72 7.23
CA GLY A 72 -6.97 -4.01 6.86
C GLY A 72 -5.62 -4.32 7.48
N ALA A 73 -5.18 -5.54 7.22
CA ALA A 73 -3.81 -5.95 7.45
C ALA A 73 -3.39 -7.01 6.43
N ALA A 74 -2.09 -7.15 6.23
CA ALA A 74 -1.52 -8.07 5.27
C ALA A 74 -0.10 -8.50 5.62
N PHE A 75 0.32 -9.66 5.14
CA PHE A 75 1.73 -10.04 5.09
C PHE A 75 2.30 -9.68 3.72
N TYR A 76 3.23 -8.72 3.69
CA TYR A 76 3.98 -8.35 2.50
C TYR A 76 5.15 -9.29 2.27
N ARG A 77 5.49 -9.49 1.00
CA ARG A 77 6.69 -10.15 0.51
C ARG A 77 7.32 -9.28 -0.56
N ASP A 78 8.44 -8.66 -0.21
CA ASP A 78 9.20 -7.77 -1.08
C ASP A 78 10.50 -8.41 -1.52
N GLU A 79 10.89 -8.15 -2.76
CA GLU A 79 12.24 -8.40 -3.27
C GLU A 79 12.94 -7.08 -3.52
N TYR A 80 14.25 -7.05 -3.28
CA TYR A 80 15.09 -5.89 -3.49
C TYR A 80 16.30 -6.22 -4.35
N ARG A 81 16.77 -5.21 -5.07
CA ARG A 81 18.04 -5.24 -5.80
C ARG A 81 18.89 -4.02 -5.45
N ARG A 82 20.17 -4.23 -5.18
CA ARG A 82 21.15 -3.15 -5.01
C ARG A 82 21.49 -2.59 -6.39
N THR A 83 21.49 -1.27 -6.48
CA THR A 83 21.91 -0.50 -7.65
C THR A 83 23.07 0.42 -7.26
N ALA A 84 23.70 1.09 -8.23
CA ALA A 84 24.71 2.10 -7.94
C ALA A 84 24.18 3.22 -7.02
N ASP A 85 22.88 3.52 -7.08
CA ASP A 85 22.21 4.55 -6.26
C ASP A 85 21.61 3.98 -4.94
N GLY A 86 21.95 2.74 -4.59
CA GLY A 86 21.43 2.04 -3.41
C GLY A 86 20.34 1.01 -3.70
N TRP A 87 19.68 0.54 -2.65
CA TRP A 87 18.66 -0.51 -2.73
C TRP A 87 17.34 0.01 -3.35
N ARG A 88 16.72 -0.84 -4.17
CA ARG A 88 15.42 -0.58 -4.80
C ARG A 88 14.50 -1.80 -4.64
N ILE A 89 13.20 -1.56 -4.50
CA ILE A 89 12.17 -2.60 -4.56
C ILE A 89 12.12 -3.13 -6.00
N SER A 90 12.40 -4.42 -6.20
CA SER A 90 12.34 -5.10 -7.49
C SER A 90 11.04 -5.87 -7.69
N ALA A 91 10.41 -6.34 -6.62
CA ALA A 91 9.06 -6.91 -6.60
C ALA A 91 8.38 -6.62 -5.26
N THR A 92 7.06 -6.53 -5.26
CA THR A 92 6.25 -6.45 -4.04
C THR A 92 4.94 -7.19 -4.26
N GLY A 93 4.46 -7.87 -3.23
CA GLY A 93 3.13 -8.45 -3.19
C GLY A 93 2.72 -8.77 -1.75
N TYR A 94 1.45 -9.07 -1.53
CA TYR A 94 0.95 -9.33 -0.19
C TYR A 94 -0.26 -10.25 -0.17
N ASP A 95 -0.46 -10.90 0.98
CA ASP A 95 -1.70 -11.63 1.29
C ASP A 95 -2.44 -10.92 2.42
N ARG A 96 -3.74 -10.61 2.21
CA ARG A 96 -4.59 -10.03 3.25
C ARG A 96 -4.74 -11.02 4.42
N THR A 97 -4.54 -10.53 5.64
CA THR A 97 -5.01 -11.25 6.84
C THR A 97 -6.47 -10.92 7.12
N TYR A 98 -6.87 -9.68 6.84
CA TYR A 98 -8.26 -9.26 6.77
C TYR A 98 -8.38 -7.96 5.97
N GLU A 99 -9.58 -7.72 5.45
CA GLU A 99 -10.04 -6.43 4.94
C GLU A 99 -11.45 -6.21 5.47
N ALA A 100 -11.71 -5.03 6.04
CA ALA A 100 -13.03 -4.64 6.50
C ALA A 100 -13.37 -3.26 5.95
N THR A 101 -14.57 -3.12 5.40
CA THR A 101 -15.09 -1.85 4.90
C THR A 101 -16.29 -1.41 5.72
N MET A 102 -16.47 -0.10 5.84
CA MET A 102 -17.64 0.49 6.50
C MET A 102 -18.07 1.76 5.79
N SER A 103 -19.38 2.01 5.80
CA SER A 103 -19.87 3.35 5.50
C SER A 103 -19.63 4.27 6.69
N VAL A 104 -19.21 5.49 6.41
CA VAL A 104 -19.08 6.55 7.44
C VAL A 104 -20.25 7.54 7.42
N ALA A 105 -21.28 7.26 6.62
CA ALA A 105 -22.50 8.05 6.59
C ALA A 105 -23.14 8.07 7.99
N ASN A 106 -23.58 9.25 8.42
CA ASN A 106 -24.22 9.48 9.72
C ASN A 106 -23.35 9.18 10.96
N LEU A 107 -22.06 8.89 10.80
CA LEU A 107 -21.13 8.76 11.94
C LEU A 107 -20.62 10.10 12.47
N GLY A 108 -20.94 11.22 11.78
CA GLY A 108 -20.39 12.54 12.09
C GLY A 108 -18.88 12.63 11.85
N LEU A 109 -18.32 11.73 11.03
CA LEU A 109 -16.89 11.71 10.75
C LEU A 109 -16.49 13.00 10.01
N THR A 110 -15.59 13.76 10.62
CA THR A 110 -14.97 14.92 9.98
C THR A 110 -13.49 14.64 9.78
N VAL A 111 -13.02 14.68 8.52
CA VAL A 111 -11.61 14.52 8.19
C VAL A 111 -11.02 15.89 7.91
N ARG A 112 -9.90 16.22 8.57
CA ARG A 112 -9.12 17.43 8.30
C ARG A 112 -7.71 16.99 7.91
N PRO A 113 -7.25 17.23 6.67
CA PRO A 113 -5.87 16.97 6.30
C PRO A 113 -4.90 17.71 7.23
N GLY A 114 -3.87 17.02 7.68
CA GLY A 114 -2.80 17.63 8.48
C GLY A 114 -1.86 18.47 7.61
N ARG A 115 -1.05 19.33 8.24
CA ARG A 115 -0.06 20.19 7.55
C ARG A 115 0.93 19.47 6.65
N ALA A 116 1.15 18.16 6.85
CA ALA A 116 2.03 17.35 6.02
C ALA A 116 1.43 17.03 4.64
N LEU A 117 0.14 17.29 4.46
CA LEU A 117 -0.61 17.13 3.21
C LEU A 117 -1.08 18.48 2.65
N ALA A 118 -0.73 19.59 3.31
CA ALA A 118 -0.91 20.93 2.77
C ALA A 118 0.35 21.26 1.96
N ASP A 119 0.17 21.62 0.69
CA ASP A 119 1.25 21.95 -0.24
C ASP A 119 2.28 22.94 0.34
#